data_AF-A0A7J0GNK8-F1
#
_entry.id   AF-A0A7J0GNK8-F1
#
_cell.length_a   1.000
_cell.length_b   1.000
_cell.length_c   1.000
_cell.angle_alpha   90.00
_cell.angle_beta   90.00
_cell.angle_gamma   90.00
#
_symmetry.space_group_name_H-M   'P 1'
#
loop_
_entity.id
_entity.type
_entity.pdbx_description
1 polymer ?
#
loop_
_entity_poly.entity_id
_entity_poly.type
_entity_poly.pdbx_seq_one_letter_code
_entity_poly.pdbx_strand_id
1 'polypeptide(L)' 'MASPSANMWVLLGLGLAGIILMTRKLKKKVVREDFGAFVERFQLIPPPQPPPPKAPHPLTGLFFAVSDM' A
#
# COMPACT_ATOMS: atom_id res chain seq x y z
N MET A 1 -6.09 15.85 44.11
CA MET A 1 -5.83 14.40 44.19
C MET A 1 -6.83 13.76 43.24
N ALA A 2 -6.40 13.26 42.08
CA ALA A 2 -7.35 12.63 41.14
C ALA A 2 -7.99 11.42 41.84
N SER A 3 -9.30 11.26 41.72
CA SER A 3 -10.00 10.12 42.32
C SER A 3 -9.42 8.81 41.74
N PRO A 4 -9.34 7.71 42.53
CA PRO A 4 -8.78 6.45 42.08
C PRO A 4 -9.44 5.91 40.79
N SER A 5 -10.72 6.21 40.58
CA SER A 5 -11.49 5.86 39.39
C SER A 5 -11.04 6.62 38.13
N ALA A 6 -10.71 7.91 38.23
CA ALA A 6 -10.26 8.70 37.08
C ALA A 6 -8.92 8.18 36.54
N ASN A 7 -8.02 7.75 37.42
CA ASN A 7 -6.72 7.18 37.02
C ASN A 7 -6.87 5.85 36.26
N MET A 8 -7.86 5.02 36.60
CA MET A 8 -8.11 3.75 35.87
C MET A 8 -8.61 3.98 34.44
N TRP A 9 -9.55 4.92 34.25
CA TRP A 9 -10.04 5.25 32.91
C TRP A 9 -8.96 5.84 32.00
N VAL A 10 -8.06 6.66 32.58
CA VAL A 10 -6.91 7.21 31.85
C VAL A 10 -5.92 6.10 31.45
N LEU A 11 -5.61 5.18 32.35
CA LEU A 11 -4.72 4.04 32.04
C LEU A 11 -5.31 3.13 30.95
N LEU A 12 -6.63 2.89 31.01
CA LEU A 12 -7.34 2.11 30.00
C LEU A 12 -7.30 2.81 28.63
N GLY A 13 -7.60 4.11 28.61
CA GLY A 13 -7.59 4.91 27.38
C GLY A 13 -6.19 5.04 26.77
N LEU A 14 -5.17 5.26 27.59
CA LEU A 14 -3.78 5.37 27.14
C LEU A 14 -3.25 4.02 26.62
N GLY A 15 -3.58 2.92 27.27
CA GLY A 15 -3.26 1.57 26.81
C GLY A 15 -3.89 1.28 25.44
N LEU A 16 -5.17 1.59 25.27
CA LEU A 16 -5.87 1.38 24.00
C LEU A 16 -5.32 2.30 22.89
N ALA A 17 -5.05 3.57 23.20
CA ALA A 17 -4.44 4.51 22.26
C ALA A 17 -3.06 4.04 21.78
N GLY A 18 -2.23 3.49 22.68
CA GLY A 18 -0.94 2.92 22.34
C GLY A 18 -1.04 1.76 21.33
N ILE A 19 -1.96 0.81 21.56
CA ILE A 19 -2.18 -0.33 20.66
C ILE A 19 -2.66 0.15 19.28
N ILE A 20 -3.58 1.11 19.23
CA ILE A 20 -4.09 1.69 17.97
C ILE A 20 -2.96 2.38 17.18
N LEU A 21 -2.10 3.14 17.86
CA LEU A 21 -0.98 3.81 17.21
C LEU A 21 0.07 2.82 16.69
N MET A 22 0.41 1.80 17.48
CA MET A 22 1.39 0.77 17.12
C MET A 22 0.91 -0.02 15.89
N THR A 23 -0.35 -0.45 15.88
CA THR A 23 -0.93 -1.21 14.76
C THR A 23 -1.02 -0.37 13.47
N ARG A 24 -1.32 0.94 13.54
CA ARG A 24 -1.32 1.82 12.37
C ARG A 24 0.08 2.03 11.79
N LYS A 25 1.10 2.17 12.64
CA LYS A 25 2.50 2.30 12.22
C LYS A 25 2.98 1.02 11.52
N LEU A 26 2.64 -0.15 12.06
CA LEU A 26 2.99 -1.44 11.46
C LEU A 26 2.31 -1.64 10.09
N LYS A 27 1.02 -1.32 9.96
CA LYS A 27 0.31 -1.38 8.67
C LYS A 27 0.88 -0.41 7.62
N LYS A 28 1.32 0.79 8.02
CA LYS A 28 2.02 1.73 7.12
C LYS A 28 3.41 1.25 6.71
N LYS A 29 4.05 0.42 7.54
CA LYS A 29 5.37 -0.16 7.28
C LYS A 29 5.30 -1.40 6.38
N VAL A 30 4.11 -1.95 6.15
CA VAL A 30 3.91 -2.88 5.03
C VAL A 30 4.14 -2.07 3.78
N VAL A 31 5.38 -2.13 3.30
CA VAL A 31 5.84 -1.50 2.07
C VAL A 31 4.91 -1.98 0.98
N ARG A 32 4.04 -1.08 0.49
CA ARG A 32 3.31 -1.33 -0.75
C ARG A 32 4.36 -1.66 -1.81
N GLU A 33 4.11 -2.65 -2.67
CA GLU A 33 5.09 -3.11 -3.67
C GLU A 33 5.69 -1.94 -4.47
N ASP A 34 4.89 -0.91 -4.73
CA ASP A 34 5.30 0.27 -5.48
C ASP A 34 5.60 1.51 -4.58
N PHE A 35 5.80 1.33 -3.28
CA PHE A 35 6.08 2.41 -2.30
C PHE A 35 5.06 3.56 -2.28
N GLY A 36 3.84 3.33 -2.80
CA GLY A 36 2.83 4.37 -2.94
C GLY A 36 3.09 5.34 -4.10
N ALA A 37 3.96 5.00 -5.04
CA ALA A 37 4.22 5.78 -6.25
C ALA A 37 3.05 5.78 -7.23
N PHE A 38 2.24 4.73 -7.24
CA PHE A 38 1.06 4.62 -8.09
C PHE A 38 -0.22 4.63 -7.26
N VAL A 39 -1.25 5.29 -7.79
CA VAL A 39 -2.63 5.22 -7.26
C VAL A 39 -3.19 3.82 -7.47
N GLU A 40 -2.99 3.27 -8.68
CA GLU A 40 -3.43 1.94 -9.09
C GLU A 40 -2.41 1.31 -10.05
N ARG A 41 -2.27 -0.02 -9.98
CA ARG A 41 -1.40 -0.80 -10.86
C ARG A 41 -2.22 -1.81 -11.64
N PHE A 42 -2.30 -1.63 -12.95
CA PHE A 42 -2.99 -2.55 -13.85
C PHE A 42 -2.01 -3.54 -14.46
N GLN A 43 -2.32 -4.83 -14.35
CA GLN A 43 -1.60 -5.88 -15.06
C GLN A 43 -2.49 -6.42 -16.18
N LEU A 44 -2.11 -6.15 -17.42
CA LEU A 44 -2.80 -6.66 -18.60
C LEU A 44 -2.12 -7.95 -19.07
N ILE A 45 -2.92 -8.88 -19.56
CA ILE A 45 -2.40 -10.05 -20.26
C ILE A 45 -1.74 -9.54 -21.54
N PRO A 46 -0.45 -9.87 -21.79
CA PRO A 46 0.23 -9.38 -22.98
C PRO A 46 -0.51 -9.87 -24.23
N PRO A 47 -0.64 -9.02 -25.27
CA PRO A 47 -1.23 -9.45 -26.52
C PRO A 47 -0.44 -10.64 -27.09
N PRO A 48 -1.10 -11.59 -27.77
CA PRO A 48 -0.44 -12.73 -28.36
C PRO A 48 0.62 -12.25 -29.33
N GLN A 49 1.84 -12.79 -29.21
CA GLN A 49 2.93 -12.40 -30.09
C GLN A 49 2.60 -12.81 -31.53
N PRO A 50 2.94 -11.97 -32.52
CA PRO A 50 2.75 -12.33 -33.91
C PRO A 50 3.58 -13.58 -34.24
N PRO A 51 3.09 -14.46 -35.13
CA PRO A 51 3.86 -15.62 -35.54
C PRO A 51 5.16 -15.19 -36.26
N PRO A 52 6.26 -15.93 -36.11
CA PRO A 52 7.46 -15.73 -36.93
C PRO A 52 7.08 -15.76 -38.42
N PRO A 53 7.65 -14.91 -39.31
CA PRO A 53 8.89 -14.12 -39.23
C PRO A 53 8.72 -12.65 -38.75
N LYS A 54 7.55 -12.25 -38.27
CA LYS A 54 7.31 -10.86 -37.84
C LYS A 54 8.01 -10.58 -36.51
N ALA A 55 8.63 -9.40 -36.43
CA ALA A 55 9.25 -8.95 -35.19
C ALA A 55 8.21 -8.82 -34.06
N PRO A 56 8.60 -9.03 -32.79
CA PRO A 56 7.75 -8.76 -31.64
C PRO A 56 7.27 -7.30 -31.63
N HIS A 57 6.14 -7.05 -30.95
CA HIS A 57 5.68 -5.67 -30.79
C HIS A 57 6.72 -4.85 -30.00
N PRO A 58 6.98 -3.60 -30.41
CA PRO A 58 8.09 -2.82 -29.86
C PRO A 58 7.96 -2.51 -28.35
N LEU A 59 6.72 -2.50 -27.83
CA LEU A 59 6.45 -2.24 -26.42
C LEU A 59 6.31 -3.52 -25.58
N THR A 60 6.51 -4.70 -26.18
CA THR A 60 6.45 -5.97 -25.46
C THR A 60 7.53 -6.01 -24.38
N GLY A 61 7.13 -6.27 -23.13
CA GLY A 61 8.04 -6.38 -21.99
C GLY A 61 8.35 -5.06 -21.27
N LEU A 62 7.79 -3.94 -21.75
CA LEU A 62 7.89 -2.65 -21.06
C LEU A 62 6.68 -2.41 -20.14
N PHE A 63 6.93 -1.70 -19.04
CA PHE A 63 5.89 -1.19 -18.13
C PHE A 63 5.79 0.32 -18.28
N PHE A 64 4.56 0.83 -18.27
CA PHE A 64 4.27 2.25 -18.44
C PHE A 64 3.56 2.79 -17.21
N ALA A 65 3.89 4.03 -16.87
CA ALA A 65 3.18 4.82 -15.88
C ALA A 65 2.43 5.95 -16.60
N VAL A 66 1.22 6.26 -16.14
CA VAL A 66 0.40 7.35 -16.68
C VAL A 66 0.04 8.28 -15.53
N SER A 67 0.20 9.58 -15.76
CA SER A 67 -0.19 10.62 -14.81
C SER A 67 -1.71 10.80 -14.83
N ASP A 68 -2.31 11.03 -13.67
CA ASP A 68 -3.74 11.31 -13.50
C ASP A 68 -4.09 12.82 -13.55
N MET A 69 -3.11 13.65 -13.94
CA MET A 69 -3.20 15.10 -14.08
C MET A 69 -3.18 15.54 -15.54
#